data_AF-M7BYC7-F1
#
_entry.id   AF-M7BYC7-F1
#
_cell.length_a   1.000
_cell.length_b   1.000
_cell.length_c   1.000
_cell.angle_alpha   90.00
_cell.angle_beta   90.00
_cell.angle_gamma   90.00
#
_symmetry.space_group_name_H-M   'P 1'
#
loop_
_entity.id
_entity.type
_entity.pdbx_description
1 polymer ?
#
loop_
_entity_poly.entity_id
_entity_poly.type
_entity_poly.pdbx_seq_one_letter_code
_entity_poly.pdbx_strand_id
1 'polypeptide(L)'
;MWGTRPPAPSQAAPLQNSSPLYQFDGQVRLRHLYTANTHTQLYLEITPQGEVRGAPDQTPYSLMEIKAVKPGVIRMQGMKTLLFLCMDPSGHLHGASSYSEACNFREKVQRDGYNLYFSETRNIPEEANRYLAGLRGQRRNVTYVGVHVRRGDYVQVMGERWKGWVADKAYLEKAMGYFRAKYQEPVFVVTSNGMEWCRENIDASWGDVYFSGDGKESSPGRDFALLAHCNHTIMTIGTFGIWAGYLAGGETIYLANYTLPDSPFLEIFKPAAAFLPEWIGIDADLSPLRSGTPG
;
A
#
# COMPACT_ATOMS: atom_id res chain seq x y z
N MET A 1 27.55 4.00 20.96
CA MET A 1 28.41 4.32 22.12
C MET A 1 27.89 3.51 23.31
N TRP A 2 28.75 2.75 23.98
CA TRP A 2 28.37 1.79 25.04
C TRP A 2 28.67 2.33 26.45
N GLY A 3 27.85 1.88 27.41
CA GLY A 3 28.07 1.88 28.86
C GLY A 3 27.31 0.70 29.51
N THR A 4 27.82 0.16 30.61
CA THR A 4 27.74 -1.26 31.02
C THR A 4 26.83 -1.60 32.21
N ARG A 5 25.75 -2.38 31.99
CA ARG A 5 25.47 -3.75 32.54
C ARG A 5 24.04 -4.20 32.16
N PRO A 6 23.82 -5.51 31.94
CA PRO A 6 22.68 -6.00 31.18
C PRO A 6 21.45 -6.31 32.06
N PRO A 7 20.21 -6.03 31.61
CA PRO A 7 19.07 -6.83 32.01
C PRO A 7 19.18 -8.20 31.32
N ALA A 8 18.69 -9.24 32.03
CA ALA A 8 18.79 -10.64 31.64
C ALA A 8 18.42 -10.91 30.16
N PRO A 9 19.09 -11.87 29.49
CA PRO A 9 18.79 -12.16 28.10
C PRO A 9 17.40 -12.80 28.03
N SER A 10 16.39 -12.05 27.59
CA SER A 10 15.36 -12.69 26.78
C SER A 10 16.06 -13.10 25.49
N GLN A 11 16.50 -14.36 25.44
CA GLN A 11 16.98 -14.94 24.21
C GLN A 11 15.79 -15.06 23.26
N ALA A 12 15.45 -13.98 22.56
CA ALA A 12 15.14 -14.12 21.16
C ALA A 12 16.49 -14.34 20.44
N ALA A 13 17.10 -15.50 20.69
CA ALA A 13 18.15 -15.97 19.81
C ALA A 13 17.48 -16.19 18.44
N PRO A 14 17.93 -15.55 17.35
CA PRO A 14 17.53 -15.99 16.03
C PRO A 14 17.93 -17.47 15.95
N LEU A 15 16.95 -18.34 15.70
CA LEU A 15 17.22 -19.77 15.55
C LEU A 15 18.33 -19.94 14.51
N GLN A 16 19.45 -20.53 14.93
CA GLN A 16 20.46 -21.02 14.00
C GLN A 16 19.80 -22.05 13.08
N ASN A 17 19.91 -21.78 11.77
CA ASN A 17 19.62 -22.67 10.65
C ASN A 17 18.33 -23.52 10.76
N SER A 18 17.22 -22.92 10.35
CA SER A 18 16.31 -23.62 9.42
C SER A 18 16.57 -23.04 8.03
N SER A 19 17.72 -23.37 7.47
CA SER A 19 18.00 -23.04 6.07
C SER A 19 16.93 -23.72 5.21
N PRO A 20 16.15 -22.99 4.39
CA PRO A 20 15.09 -23.58 3.56
C PRO A 20 15.64 -24.50 2.45
N LEU A 21 16.96 -24.64 2.35
CA LEU A 21 17.64 -25.52 1.41
C LEU A 21 17.95 -26.91 1.99
N TYR A 22 17.78 -27.13 3.30
CA TYR A 22 18.02 -28.44 3.90
C TYR A 22 16.69 -29.16 4.16
N GLN A 23 16.47 -30.19 3.35
CA GLN A 23 15.53 -31.31 3.51
C GLN A 23 14.03 -31.01 3.34
N PHE A 24 13.53 -31.43 2.17
CA PHE A 24 12.12 -31.72 1.88
C PHE A 24 11.57 -32.91 2.69
N ASP A 25 11.89 -33.00 3.97
CA ASP A 25 11.43 -34.09 4.83
C ASP A 25 10.76 -33.53 6.08
N GLY A 26 9.44 -33.39 6.00
CA GLY A 26 8.55 -33.41 7.17
C GLY A 26 8.77 -32.38 8.28
N GLN A 27 9.53 -31.29 8.08
CA GLN A 27 9.82 -30.35 9.18
C GLN A 27 8.55 -29.60 9.63
N VAL A 28 7.95 -30.11 10.71
CA VAL A 28 6.85 -29.46 11.43
C VAL A 28 7.44 -28.50 12.44
N ARG A 29 7.15 -27.20 12.31
CA ARG A 29 7.58 -26.19 13.28
C ARG A 29 6.37 -25.77 14.11
N LEU A 30 6.41 -26.02 15.41
CA LEU A 30 5.44 -25.45 16.36
C LEU A 30 5.97 -24.12 16.89
N ARG A 31 5.30 -23.01 16.60
CA ARG A 31 5.78 -21.66 16.93
C ARG A 31 4.65 -20.73 17.34
N HIS A 32 4.97 -19.80 18.23
CA HIS A 32 4.19 -18.58 18.44
C HIS A 32 4.78 -17.51 17.52
N LEU A 33 3.99 -17.04 16.56
CA LEU A 33 4.40 -15.97 15.65
C LEU A 33 4.16 -14.63 16.34
N TYR A 34 5.17 -13.78 16.40
CA TYR A 34 5.08 -12.46 17.04
C TYR A 34 5.44 -11.35 16.06
N THR A 35 4.81 -10.20 16.20
CA THR A 35 5.05 -9.04 15.33
C THR A 35 6.39 -8.37 15.66
N ALA A 36 7.12 -7.92 14.63
CA ALA A 36 8.40 -7.22 14.77
C ALA A 36 8.31 -5.82 15.42
N ASN A 37 7.11 -5.30 15.65
CA ASN A 37 6.95 -3.96 16.22
C ASN A 37 7.34 -3.95 17.71
N THR A 38 8.41 -3.22 18.03
CA THR A 38 8.95 -3.07 19.39
C THR A 38 8.00 -2.40 20.37
N HIS A 39 6.96 -1.69 19.89
CA HIS A 39 5.99 -0.99 20.72
C HIS A 39 4.71 -1.78 20.98
N THR A 40 4.39 -2.78 20.14
CA THR A 40 3.12 -3.49 20.23
C THR A 40 3.22 -5.01 20.35
N GLN A 41 4.40 -5.62 20.14
CA GLN A 41 4.72 -7.05 20.36
C GLN A 41 3.51 -7.99 20.57
N LEU A 42 2.74 -8.24 19.51
CA LEU A 42 1.58 -9.13 19.56
C LEU A 42 1.91 -10.51 19.01
N TYR A 43 1.34 -11.53 19.62
CA TYR A 43 1.30 -12.90 19.13
C TYR A 43 0.08 -13.11 18.24
N LEU A 44 0.29 -13.68 17.06
CA LEU A 44 -0.81 -14.07 16.17
C LEU A 44 -1.63 -15.20 16.80
N GLU A 45 -2.94 -15.01 16.94
CA GLU A 45 -3.85 -16.06 17.37
C GLU A 45 -5.06 -16.22 16.44
N ILE A 46 -5.56 -17.46 16.35
CA ILE A 46 -6.81 -17.79 15.66
C ILE A 46 -7.82 -18.19 16.73
N THR A 47 -8.94 -17.47 16.82
CA THR A 47 -10.01 -17.77 17.79
C THR A 47 -10.81 -19.01 17.37
N PRO A 48 -11.57 -19.66 18.29
CA PRO A 48 -12.48 -20.74 17.93
C PRO A 48 -13.52 -20.36 16.86
N GLN A 49 -13.85 -19.07 16.74
CA GLN A 49 -14.78 -18.53 15.75
C GLN A 49 -14.12 -18.30 14.38
N GLY A 50 -12.81 -18.49 14.25
CA GLY A 50 -12.06 -18.25 13.01
C GLY A 50 -11.60 -16.81 12.82
N GLU A 51 -11.73 -15.95 13.83
CA GLU A 51 -11.16 -14.60 13.80
C GLU A 51 -9.65 -14.67 13.99
N VAL A 52 -8.90 -13.86 13.24
CA VAL A 52 -7.44 -13.72 13.38
C VAL A 52 -7.13 -12.38 14.02
N ARG A 53 -6.40 -12.39 15.13
CA ARG A 53 -6.05 -11.18 15.87
C ARG A 53 -4.68 -11.30 16.55
N GLY A 54 -4.23 -10.20 17.15
CA GLY A 54 -3.03 -10.18 17.98
C GLY A 54 -3.35 -10.27 19.47
N ALA A 55 -2.65 -11.13 20.19
CA ALA A 55 -2.68 -11.24 21.65
C ALA A 55 -1.39 -10.70 22.28
N PRO A 56 -1.43 -10.05 23.46
CA PRO A 56 -0.22 -9.54 24.11
C PRO A 56 0.69 -10.65 24.64
N ASP A 57 0.11 -11.81 24.97
CA ASP A 57 0.81 -12.95 25.56
C ASP A 57 0.64 -14.23 24.72
N GLN A 58 1.50 -15.22 24.97
CA GLN A 58 1.35 -16.54 24.36
C GLN A 58 0.13 -17.25 24.95
N THR A 59 -0.84 -17.53 24.08
CA THR A 59 -2.06 -18.28 24.42
C THR A 59 -2.06 -19.65 23.73
N PRO A 60 -2.88 -20.62 24.19
CA PRO A 60 -3.10 -21.86 23.44
C PRO A 60 -3.59 -21.64 22.00
N TYR A 61 -4.28 -20.53 21.74
CA TYR A 61 -4.79 -20.12 20.42
C TYR A 61 -3.72 -19.49 19.52
N SER A 62 -2.60 -19.07 20.10
CA SER A 62 -1.45 -18.49 19.38
C SER A 62 -0.39 -19.51 18.95
N LEU A 63 -0.52 -20.76 19.38
CA LEU A 63 0.40 -21.83 18.98
C LEU A 63 0.06 -22.30 17.56
N MET A 64 0.97 -22.06 16.62
CA MET A 64 0.82 -22.41 15.22
C MET A 64 1.71 -23.60 14.85
N GLU A 65 1.15 -24.54 14.11
CA GLU A 65 1.89 -25.51 13.30
C GLU A 65 2.23 -24.90 11.95
N ILE A 66 3.50 -24.91 11.58
CA ILE A 66 3.99 -24.45 10.29
C ILE A 66 4.59 -25.64 9.53
N LYS A 67 4.04 -25.93 8.35
CA LYS A 67 4.50 -27.00 7.46
C LYS A 67 4.81 -26.46 6.08
N ALA A 68 5.91 -26.93 5.49
CA ALA A 68 6.21 -26.66 4.10
C ALA A 68 5.19 -27.37 3.19
N VAL A 69 4.71 -26.65 2.18
CA VAL A 69 3.86 -27.18 1.10
C VAL A 69 4.74 -27.51 -0.10
N LYS A 70 5.63 -26.57 -0.47
CA LYS A 70 6.61 -26.67 -1.55
C LYS A 70 7.74 -25.65 -1.29
N PRO A 71 8.83 -25.60 -2.07
CA PRO A 71 9.97 -24.74 -1.76
C PRO A 71 9.54 -23.27 -1.54
N GLY A 72 9.87 -22.71 -0.38
CA GLY A 72 9.56 -21.33 0.00
C GLY A 72 8.09 -21.04 0.31
N VAL A 73 7.21 -22.05 0.32
CA VAL A 73 5.77 -21.92 0.58
C VAL A 73 5.36 -22.80 1.75
N ILE A 74 4.61 -22.23 2.67
CA ILE A 74 4.15 -22.86 3.91
C ILE A 74 2.64 -22.76 4.06
N ARG A 75 2.10 -23.62 4.92
CA ARG A 75 0.78 -23.47 5.53
C ARG A 75 0.93 -23.33 7.03
N MET A 76 0.01 -22.59 7.64
CA MET A 76 -0.04 -22.38 9.09
C MET A 76 -1.38 -22.85 9.62
N GLN A 77 -1.38 -23.62 10.71
CA GLN A 77 -2.58 -24.15 11.35
C GLN A 77 -2.54 -23.91 12.86
N GLY A 78 -3.60 -23.36 13.44
CA GLY A 78 -3.72 -23.19 14.88
C GLY A 78 -3.83 -24.55 15.57
N MET A 79 -2.94 -24.86 16.51
CA MET A 79 -2.94 -26.17 17.19
C MET A 79 -4.19 -26.39 18.04
N LYS A 80 -4.68 -25.33 18.69
CA LYS A 80 -5.87 -25.44 19.55
C LYS A 80 -7.18 -25.45 18.76
N THR A 81 -7.28 -24.66 17.69
CA THR A 81 -8.51 -24.52 16.90
C THR A 81 -8.59 -25.50 15.73
N LEU A 82 -7.45 -26.07 15.32
CA LEU A 82 -7.28 -26.84 14.08
C LEU A 82 -7.65 -26.08 12.81
N LEU A 83 -7.78 -24.76 12.88
CA LEU A 83 -8.08 -23.90 11.74
C LEU A 83 -6.79 -23.53 11.01
N PHE A 84 -6.82 -23.56 9.68
CA PHE A 84 -5.77 -23.02 8.84
C PHE A 84 -5.84 -21.50 8.82
N LEU A 85 -4.69 -20.84 8.94
CA LEU A 85 -4.60 -19.41 8.63
C LEU A 85 -4.76 -19.25 7.12
N CYS A 86 -5.69 -18.42 6.69
CA CYS A 86 -5.95 -18.14 5.29
C CYS A 86 -6.15 -16.64 5.06
N MET A 87 -5.91 -16.19 3.84
CA MET A 87 -6.12 -14.80 3.42
C MET A 87 -7.14 -14.76 2.30
N ASP A 88 -8.17 -13.94 2.46
CA ASP A 88 -9.18 -13.76 1.42
C ASP A 88 -8.70 -12.84 0.27
N PRO A 89 -9.46 -12.74 -0.83
CA PRO A 89 -9.13 -11.86 -1.95
C PRO A 89 -9.18 -10.36 -1.65
N SER A 90 -9.60 -9.93 -0.45
CA SER A 90 -9.51 -8.54 0.01
C SER A 90 -8.20 -8.30 0.79
N GLY A 91 -7.66 -9.33 1.44
CA GLY A 91 -6.45 -9.28 2.27
C GLY A 91 -6.73 -9.52 3.75
N HIS A 92 -7.97 -9.84 4.09
CA HIS A 92 -8.36 -10.15 5.44
C HIS A 92 -7.91 -11.56 5.82
N LEU A 93 -7.23 -11.67 6.96
CA LEU A 93 -6.82 -12.94 7.54
C LEU A 93 -7.97 -13.56 8.31
N HIS A 94 -8.20 -14.85 8.12
CA HIS A 94 -9.20 -15.62 8.86
C HIS A 94 -8.73 -17.06 9.08
N GLY A 95 -9.37 -17.75 10.02
CA GLY A 95 -9.22 -19.18 10.26
C GLY A 95 -10.23 -19.97 9.44
N ALA A 96 -9.77 -20.95 8.65
CA ALA A 96 -10.63 -21.84 7.87
C ALA A 96 -10.47 -23.31 8.31
N SER A 97 -11.57 -24.05 8.40
CA SER A 97 -11.54 -25.49 8.71
C SER A 97 -11.09 -26.35 7.53
N SER A 98 -11.29 -25.87 6.30
CA SER A 98 -10.89 -26.55 5.07
C SER A 98 -9.66 -25.88 4.46
N TYR A 99 -8.68 -26.70 4.08
CA TYR A 99 -7.46 -26.23 3.43
C TYR A 99 -7.73 -25.86 1.96
N SER A 100 -7.12 -24.76 1.50
CA SER A 100 -7.12 -24.32 0.11
C SER A 100 -5.86 -23.50 -0.20
N GLU A 101 -5.65 -23.15 -1.47
CA GLU A 101 -4.53 -22.29 -1.90
C GLU A 101 -4.54 -20.90 -1.24
N ALA A 102 -5.69 -20.42 -0.77
CA ALA A 102 -5.80 -19.16 0.00
C ALA A 102 -5.06 -19.22 1.36
N CYS A 103 -4.67 -20.42 1.81
CA CYS A 103 -3.97 -20.68 3.05
C CYS A 103 -2.45 -20.88 2.86
N ASN A 104 -1.96 -20.74 1.63
CA ASN A 104 -0.55 -20.84 1.31
C ASN A 104 0.13 -19.47 1.43
N PHE A 105 1.27 -19.42 2.12
CA PHE A 105 2.08 -18.22 2.30
C PHE A 105 3.51 -18.48 1.87
N ARG A 106 4.11 -17.51 1.18
CA ARG A 106 5.55 -17.46 0.94
C ARG A 106 6.25 -16.93 2.18
N GLU A 107 7.24 -17.68 2.68
CA GLU A 107 8.08 -17.28 3.81
C GLU A 107 9.37 -16.65 3.27
N LYS A 108 9.62 -15.39 3.60
CA LYS A 108 10.84 -14.67 3.23
C LYS A 108 11.54 -14.15 4.48
N VAL A 109 12.73 -14.68 4.74
CA VAL A 109 13.60 -14.20 5.83
C VAL A 109 14.18 -12.83 5.44
N GLN A 110 14.05 -11.86 6.34
CA GLN A 110 14.55 -10.49 6.20
C GLN A 110 15.97 -10.37 6.77
N ARG A 111 16.65 -9.26 6.46
CA ARG A 111 18.04 -9.01 6.91
C ARG A 111 18.17 -8.87 8.43
N ASP A 112 17.09 -8.45 9.09
CA ASP A 112 17.00 -8.29 10.54
C ASP A 112 16.66 -9.60 11.28
N GLY A 113 16.49 -10.71 10.56
CA GLY A 113 16.17 -12.03 11.12
C GLY A 113 14.68 -12.29 11.31
N TYR A 114 13.80 -11.33 11.01
CA TYR A 114 12.36 -11.55 11.00
C TYR A 114 11.91 -12.23 9.70
N ASN A 115 10.78 -12.93 9.73
CA ASN A 115 10.18 -13.53 8.56
C ASN A 115 8.97 -12.70 8.10
N LEU A 116 8.89 -12.48 6.79
CA LEU A 116 7.71 -11.93 6.14
C LEU A 116 6.90 -13.09 5.53
N TYR A 117 5.59 -13.08 5.79
CA TYR A 117 4.64 -14.03 5.25
C TYR A 117 3.65 -13.31 4.34
N PHE A 118 3.64 -13.66 3.06
CA PHE A 118 2.72 -13.07 2.10
C PHE A 118 1.97 -14.17 1.35
N SER A 119 0.68 -13.95 1.10
CA SER A 119 -0.18 -14.94 0.44
C SER A 119 0.43 -15.36 -0.90
N GLU A 120 0.48 -16.68 -1.14
CA GLU A 120 1.01 -17.22 -2.39
C GLU A 120 0.16 -16.81 -3.60
N THR A 121 -1.17 -16.74 -3.42
CA THR A 121 -2.11 -16.40 -4.47
C THR A 121 -2.20 -14.90 -4.73
N ARG A 122 -1.71 -14.06 -3.81
CA ARG A 122 -1.70 -12.60 -3.96
C ARG A 122 -0.29 -12.09 -4.24
N ASN A 123 0.11 -12.16 -5.50
CA ASN A 123 1.28 -11.44 -5.98
C ASN A 123 0.86 -10.05 -6.48
N ILE A 124 0.59 -9.12 -5.55
CA ILE A 124 0.11 -7.76 -5.86
C ILE A 124 1.00 -7.05 -6.90
N PRO A 125 2.35 -7.10 -6.81
CA PRO A 125 3.22 -6.55 -7.85
C PRO A 125 3.01 -7.18 -9.23
N GLU A 126 2.86 -8.51 -9.31
CA GLU A 126 2.63 -9.19 -10.59
C GLU A 126 1.22 -8.93 -11.14
N GLU A 127 0.21 -8.83 -10.27
CA GLU A 127 -1.15 -8.41 -10.63
C GLU A 127 -1.14 -7.01 -11.24
N ALA A 128 -0.44 -6.06 -10.61
CA ALA A 128 -0.26 -4.70 -11.12
C ALA A 128 0.43 -4.69 -12.49
N ASN A 129 1.56 -5.39 -12.63
CA ASN A 129 2.28 -5.49 -13.91
C ASN A 129 1.43 -6.11 -15.02
N ARG A 130 0.68 -7.17 -14.71
CA ARG A 130 -0.21 -7.83 -15.66
C ARG A 130 -1.35 -6.92 -16.09
N TYR A 131 -1.93 -6.16 -15.15
CA TYR A 131 -2.95 -5.18 -15.44
C TYR A 131 -2.43 -4.07 -16.36
N LEU A 132 -1.28 -3.47 -16.03
CA LEU A 132 -0.64 -2.46 -16.87
C LEU A 132 -0.32 -3.00 -18.27
N ALA A 133 0.22 -4.22 -18.36
CA ALA A 133 0.48 -4.89 -19.64
C ALA A 133 -0.80 -5.05 -20.49
N GLY A 134 -1.95 -5.32 -19.85
CA GLY A 134 -3.25 -5.33 -20.51
C GLY A 134 -3.66 -3.96 -21.08
N LEU A 135 -3.37 -2.87 -20.37
CA LEU A 135 -3.66 -1.50 -20.82
C LEU A 135 -2.82 -1.05 -22.01
N ARG A 136 -1.70 -1.74 -22.29
CA ARG A 136 -0.83 -1.43 -23.44
C ARG A 136 -1.62 -1.43 -24.75
N GLY A 137 -2.56 -2.37 -24.92
CA GLY A 137 -3.29 -2.55 -26.17
C GLY A 137 -2.33 -2.69 -27.36
N GLN A 138 -2.50 -1.84 -28.38
CA GLN A 138 -1.65 -1.82 -29.58
C GLN A 138 -0.44 -0.87 -29.48
N ARG A 139 -0.27 -0.16 -28.36
CA ARG A 139 0.78 0.85 -28.16
C ARG A 139 2.16 0.21 -28.16
N ARG A 140 3.11 0.80 -28.89
CA ARG A 140 4.46 0.26 -29.03
C ARG A 140 5.39 0.77 -27.93
N ASN A 141 5.31 2.05 -27.62
CA ASN A 141 6.16 2.75 -26.66
C ASN A 141 5.33 3.44 -25.58
N VAL A 142 4.55 2.63 -24.85
CA VAL A 142 3.66 3.11 -23.79
C VAL A 142 4.44 3.71 -22.62
N THR A 143 3.96 4.84 -22.10
CA THR A 143 4.45 5.43 -20.85
C THR A 143 3.30 5.48 -19.84
N TYR A 144 3.39 4.71 -18.77
CA TYR A 144 2.35 4.68 -17.74
C TYR A 144 2.54 5.83 -16.76
N VAL A 145 1.49 6.62 -16.56
CA VAL A 145 1.45 7.72 -15.60
C VAL A 145 0.38 7.39 -14.56
N GLY A 146 0.80 7.12 -13.33
CA GLY A 146 -0.11 6.88 -12.22
C GLY A 146 -0.73 8.20 -11.75
N VAL A 147 -2.05 8.28 -11.69
CA VAL A 147 -2.77 9.48 -11.27
C VAL A 147 -3.49 9.19 -9.95
N HIS A 148 -3.02 9.79 -8.87
CA HIS A 148 -3.62 9.66 -7.54
C HIS A 148 -4.41 10.91 -7.17
N VAL A 149 -5.73 10.77 -7.10
CA VAL A 149 -6.65 11.85 -6.72
C VAL A 149 -7.24 11.58 -5.33
N ARG A 150 -6.81 12.35 -4.33
CA ARG A 150 -7.36 12.32 -2.97
C ARG A 150 -8.53 13.29 -2.87
N ARG A 151 -9.71 12.74 -2.62
CA ARG A 151 -10.94 13.47 -2.30
C ARG A 151 -11.52 12.89 -1.02
N GLY A 152 -12.66 12.19 -1.09
CA GLY A 152 -13.34 11.65 0.09
C GLY A 152 -13.48 12.70 1.19
N ASP A 153 -13.01 12.38 2.39
CA ASP A 153 -12.98 13.27 3.56
C ASP A 153 -12.22 14.60 3.33
N TYR A 154 -11.24 14.64 2.41
CA TYR A 154 -10.46 15.85 2.15
C TYR A 154 -11.28 16.97 1.49
N VAL A 155 -12.39 16.65 0.81
CA VAL A 155 -13.24 17.68 0.21
C VAL A 155 -13.76 18.65 1.28
N GLN A 156 -14.13 18.13 2.45
CA GLN A 156 -14.59 18.95 3.58
C GLN A 156 -13.42 19.41 4.45
N VAL A 157 -12.56 18.47 4.85
CA VAL A 157 -11.51 18.70 5.85
C VAL A 157 -10.48 19.74 5.39
N MET A 158 -10.18 19.82 4.09
CA MET A 158 -9.24 20.82 3.58
C MET A 158 -9.75 22.24 3.79
N GLY A 159 -11.01 22.51 3.46
CA GLY A 159 -11.60 23.85 3.63
C GLY A 159 -11.86 24.18 5.10
N GLU A 160 -12.59 23.31 5.80
CA GLU A 160 -13.10 23.58 7.14
C GLU A 160 -12.02 23.63 8.22
N ARG A 161 -11.00 22.77 8.10
CA ARG A 161 -9.95 22.61 9.13
C ARG A 161 -8.61 23.18 8.70
N TRP A 162 -8.23 22.94 7.45
CA TRP A 162 -6.86 23.20 6.99
C TRP A 162 -6.71 24.48 6.19
N LYS A 163 -7.76 25.30 6.03
CA LYS A 163 -7.71 26.52 5.22
C LYS A 163 -7.07 26.26 3.85
N GLY A 164 -7.45 25.17 3.21
CA GLY A 164 -6.87 24.71 1.96
C GLY A 164 -7.92 24.20 1.00
N TRP A 165 -7.45 23.78 -0.17
CA TRP A 165 -8.30 23.34 -1.26
C TRP A 165 -7.77 22.05 -1.88
N VAL A 166 -8.68 21.21 -2.37
CA VAL A 166 -8.30 19.99 -3.10
C VAL A 166 -7.96 20.32 -4.55
N ALA A 167 -7.26 19.40 -5.22
CA ALA A 167 -6.98 19.54 -6.64
C ALA A 167 -8.29 19.66 -7.45
N ASP A 168 -8.30 20.61 -8.38
CA ASP A 168 -9.42 20.87 -9.27
C ASP A 168 -9.19 20.26 -10.65
N LYS A 169 -10.16 20.45 -11.54
CA LYS A 169 -10.09 19.99 -12.92
C LYS A 169 -8.91 20.62 -13.67
N ALA A 170 -8.68 21.93 -13.50
CA ALA A 170 -7.63 22.65 -14.21
C ALA A 170 -6.22 22.15 -13.85
N TYR A 171 -6.00 21.80 -12.57
CA TYR A 171 -4.78 21.12 -12.13
C TYR A 171 -4.56 19.81 -12.88
N LEU A 172 -5.57 18.94 -12.93
CA LEU A 172 -5.46 17.63 -13.58
C LEU A 172 -5.23 17.77 -15.09
N GLU A 173 -5.93 18.71 -15.75
CA GLU A 173 -5.73 18.99 -17.17
C GLU A 173 -4.29 19.47 -17.45
N LYS A 174 -3.76 20.37 -16.62
CA LYS A 174 -2.38 20.87 -16.76
C LYS A 174 -1.35 19.76 -16.51
N ALA A 175 -1.55 18.96 -15.47
CA ALA A 175 -0.64 17.87 -15.11
C ALA A 175 -0.64 16.75 -16.17
N MET A 176 -1.80 16.31 -16.66
CA MET A 176 -1.90 15.32 -17.72
C MET A 176 -1.40 15.88 -19.06
N GLY A 177 -1.68 17.16 -19.33
CA GLY A 177 -1.18 17.89 -20.50
C GLY A 177 0.35 17.90 -20.59
N TYR A 178 1.06 18.04 -19.46
CA TYR A 178 2.52 17.93 -19.41
C TYR A 178 3.02 16.59 -19.97
N PHE A 179 2.45 15.47 -19.51
CA PHE A 179 2.85 14.15 -19.98
C PHE A 179 2.40 13.87 -21.42
N ARG A 180 1.22 14.34 -21.82
CA ARG A 180 0.73 14.28 -23.22
C ARG A 180 1.62 15.04 -24.20
N ALA A 181 2.18 16.17 -23.77
CA ALA A 181 3.10 16.94 -24.60
C ALA A 181 4.50 16.29 -24.70
N LYS A 182 4.90 15.53 -23.67
CA LYS A 182 6.26 14.99 -23.55
C LYS A 182 6.41 13.56 -24.09
N TYR A 183 5.39 12.71 -23.92
CA TYR A 183 5.43 11.30 -24.27
C TYR A 183 4.49 11.01 -25.45
N GLN A 184 4.91 10.10 -26.34
CA GLN A 184 4.17 9.81 -27.57
C GLN A 184 2.89 9.01 -27.33
N GLU A 185 2.93 8.03 -26.42
CA GLU A 185 1.80 7.14 -26.11
C GLU A 185 1.60 7.03 -24.59
N PRO A 186 1.29 8.14 -23.87
CA PRO A 186 1.04 8.08 -22.44
C PRO A 186 -0.26 7.30 -22.16
N VAL A 187 -0.30 6.61 -21.03
CA VAL A 187 -1.49 5.96 -20.48
C VAL A 187 -1.63 6.38 -19.02
N PHE A 188 -2.76 6.99 -18.69
CA PHE A 188 -3.06 7.49 -17.35
C PHE A 188 -3.86 6.45 -16.58
N VAL A 189 -3.32 6.02 -15.44
CA VAL A 189 -3.91 5.02 -14.56
C VAL A 189 -4.45 5.74 -13.32
N VAL A 190 -5.75 5.99 -13.30
CA VAL A 190 -6.41 6.82 -12.28
C VAL A 190 -6.86 5.98 -11.10
N THR A 191 -6.44 6.37 -9.90
CA THR A 191 -6.86 5.82 -8.61
C THR A 191 -7.37 6.96 -7.72
N SER A 192 -8.46 6.73 -6.99
CA SER A 192 -9.12 7.78 -6.22
C SER A 192 -10.14 7.22 -5.24
N ASN A 193 -10.24 7.84 -4.06
CA ASN A 193 -11.38 7.64 -3.15
C ASN A 193 -12.57 8.57 -3.46
N GLY A 194 -12.51 9.31 -4.58
CA GLY A 194 -13.61 10.07 -5.17
C GLY A 194 -13.69 9.80 -6.67
N MET A 195 -13.84 8.52 -7.05
CA MET A 195 -13.74 8.08 -8.45
C MET A 195 -14.86 8.62 -9.33
N GLU A 196 -16.06 8.86 -8.79
CA GLU A 196 -17.18 9.48 -9.51
C GLU A 196 -16.80 10.87 -10.01
N TRP A 197 -16.31 11.73 -9.13
CA TRP A 197 -15.80 13.06 -9.48
C TRP A 197 -14.68 12.99 -10.54
N CYS A 198 -13.80 11.99 -10.47
CA CYS A 198 -12.75 11.81 -11.48
C CYS A 198 -13.31 11.50 -12.87
N ARG A 199 -14.37 10.67 -12.96
CA ARG A 199 -15.03 10.37 -14.24
C ARG A 199 -15.72 11.58 -14.85
N GLU A 200 -16.23 12.48 -14.01
CA GLU A 200 -16.88 13.72 -14.45
C GLU A 200 -15.88 14.79 -14.89
N ASN A 201 -14.69 14.83 -14.27
CA ASN A 201 -13.75 15.95 -14.42
C ASN A 201 -12.50 15.62 -15.25
N ILE A 202 -12.16 14.34 -15.46
CA ILE A 202 -11.03 13.94 -16.30
C ILE A 202 -11.53 13.59 -17.70
N ASP A 203 -11.01 14.31 -18.70
CA ASP A 203 -11.29 14.00 -20.11
C ASP A 203 -10.59 12.70 -20.55
N ALA A 204 -11.42 11.66 -20.73
CA ALA A 204 -11.02 10.34 -21.20
C ALA A 204 -11.29 10.11 -22.70
N SER A 205 -11.73 11.14 -23.45
CA SER A 205 -12.12 11.00 -24.86
C SER A 205 -10.96 10.61 -25.79
N TRP A 206 -9.71 10.76 -25.33
CA TRP A 206 -8.49 10.44 -26.09
C TRP A 206 -8.13 8.95 -26.02
N GLY A 207 -8.87 8.15 -25.23
CA GLY A 207 -8.63 6.71 -25.07
C GLY A 207 -7.35 6.36 -24.31
N ASP A 208 -6.72 7.33 -23.64
CA ASP A 208 -5.48 7.19 -22.87
C ASP A 208 -5.71 7.16 -21.35
N VAL A 209 -6.95 7.28 -20.87
CA VAL A 209 -7.29 7.30 -19.43
C VAL A 209 -8.03 6.03 -19.02
N TYR A 210 -7.56 5.40 -17.94
CA TYR A 210 -8.17 4.23 -17.34
C TYR A 210 -8.45 4.49 -15.86
N PHE A 211 -9.73 4.40 -15.48
CA PHE A 211 -10.18 4.52 -14.09
C PHE A 211 -10.02 3.16 -13.41
N SER A 212 -8.80 2.91 -12.90
CA SER A 212 -8.33 1.59 -12.49
C SER A 212 -8.53 1.28 -11.01
N GLY A 213 -8.75 2.30 -10.17
CA GLY A 213 -9.22 2.08 -8.80
C GLY A 213 -10.68 1.60 -8.81
N ASP A 214 -10.98 0.56 -8.03
CA ASP A 214 -12.36 0.10 -7.84
C ASP A 214 -13.17 1.03 -6.90
N GLY A 215 -12.51 2.06 -6.35
CA GLY A 215 -13.06 3.01 -5.38
C GLY A 215 -13.30 2.38 -4.01
N LYS A 216 -12.90 1.11 -3.80
CA LYS A 216 -13.06 0.41 -2.53
C LYS A 216 -11.82 0.64 -1.69
N GLU A 217 -11.97 1.53 -0.71
CA GLU A 217 -10.95 1.80 0.30
C GLU A 217 -10.54 0.56 1.12
N SER A 218 -11.26 -0.57 1.02
CA SER A 218 -10.95 -1.82 1.69
C SER A 218 -9.76 -2.59 1.11
N SER A 219 -9.22 -2.20 -0.05
CA SER A 219 -8.03 -2.86 -0.63
C SER A 219 -6.97 -1.90 -1.21
N PRO A 220 -6.48 -0.93 -0.42
CA PRO A 220 -5.64 0.17 -0.92
C PRO A 220 -4.29 -0.29 -1.48
N GLY A 221 -3.83 -1.48 -1.10
CA GLY A 221 -2.57 -2.05 -1.58
C GLY A 221 -2.55 -2.34 -3.09
N ARG A 222 -3.71 -2.62 -3.71
CA ARG A 222 -3.80 -2.83 -5.16
C ARG A 222 -3.62 -1.54 -5.93
N ASP A 223 -4.36 -0.50 -5.53
CA ASP A 223 -4.23 0.85 -6.09
C ASP A 223 -2.81 1.37 -5.92
N PHE A 224 -2.24 1.19 -4.72
CA PHE A 224 -0.88 1.64 -4.44
C PHE A 224 0.16 0.92 -5.30
N ALA A 225 0.01 -0.39 -5.49
CA ALA A 225 0.90 -1.16 -6.36
C ALA A 225 0.77 -0.75 -7.83
N LEU A 226 -0.44 -0.48 -8.32
CA LEU A 226 -0.64 0.04 -9.68
C LEU A 226 0.11 1.35 -9.90
N LEU A 227 -0.01 2.30 -8.97
CA LEU A 227 0.70 3.58 -9.06
C LEU A 227 2.22 3.39 -8.99
N ALA A 228 2.71 2.58 -8.05
CA ALA A 228 4.14 2.34 -7.86
C ALA A 228 4.81 1.61 -9.04
N HIS A 229 4.04 0.91 -9.88
CA HIS A 229 4.53 0.26 -11.11
C HIS A 229 4.40 1.13 -12.36
N CYS A 230 3.82 2.33 -12.25
CA CYS A 230 3.83 3.30 -13.36
C CYS A 230 5.23 3.90 -13.54
N ASN A 231 5.50 4.48 -14.71
CA ASN A 231 6.76 5.17 -14.99
C ASN A 231 6.83 6.54 -14.29
N HIS A 232 5.70 7.24 -14.23
CA HIS A 232 5.59 8.60 -13.71
C HIS A 232 4.37 8.76 -12.81
N THR A 233 4.34 9.82 -12.01
CA THR A 233 3.25 10.07 -11.05
C THR A 233 2.67 11.48 -11.21
N ILE A 234 1.34 11.56 -11.18
CA ILE A 234 0.59 12.77 -10.86
C ILE A 234 -0.08 12.50 -9.51
N MET A 235 0.24 13.29 -8.50
CA MET A 235 -0.38 13.17 -7.18
C MET A 235 -1.04 14.47 -6.75
N THR A 236 -2.09 14.36 -5.95
CA THR A 236 -2.83 15.51 -5.41
C THR A 236 -2.40 15.81 -3.98
N ILE A 237 -3.12 15.32 -2.97
CA ILE A 237 -2.81 15.54 -1.55
C ILE A 237 -2.66 14.18 -0.85
N GLY A 238 -1.78 14.13 0.14
CA GLY A 238 -1.68 13.02 1.08
C GLY A 238 -0.49 12.09 0.85
N THR A 239 -0.11 11.38 1.92
CA THR A 239 1.07 10.51 1.96
C THR A 239 1.00 9.34 0.98
N PHE A 240 -0.21 8.90 0.61
CA PHE A 240 -0.41 7.84 -0.38
C PHE A 240 0.20 8.21 -1.74
N GLY A 241 -0.11 9.40 -2.26
CA GLY A 241 0.46 9.87 -3.53
C GLY A 241 1.96 10.15 -3.44
N ILE A 242 2.44 10.63 -2.29
CA ILE A 242 3.86 10.88 -2.03
C ILE A 242 4.65 9.59 -2.16
N TRP A 243 4.27 8.53 -1.42
CA TRP A 243 4.98 7.26 -1.47
C TRP A 243 4.88 6.57 -2.83
N ALA A 244 3.76 6.73 -3.55
CA ALA A 244 3.64 6.25 -4.91
C ALA A 244 4.68 6.91 -5.84
N GLY A 245 4.87 8.24 -5.75
CA GLY A 245 5.88 8.96 -6.52
C GLY A 245 7.31 8.50 -6.23
N TYR A 246 7.65 8.32 -4.94
CA TYR A 246 8.95 7.79 -4.54
C TYR A 246 9.24 6.41 -5.14
N LEU A 247 8.25 5.51 -5.14
CA LEU A 247 8.43 4.13 -5.59
C LEU A 247 8.38 3.99 -7.11
N ALA A 248 7.56 4.79 -7.80
CA ALA A 248 7.55 4.86 -9.26
C ALA A 248 8.92 5.35 -9.80
N GLY A 249 9.55 6.30 -9.09
CA GLY A 249 10.94 6.69 -9.32
C GLY A 249 11.19 7.51 -10.60
N GLY A 250 10.14 7.89 -11.32
CA GLY A 250 10.24 8.82 -12.45
C GLY A 250 9.75 10.23 -12.11
N GLU A 251 9.44 11.01 -13.14
CA GLU A 251 8.88 12.35 -12.99
C GLU A 251 7.59 12.35 -12.18
N THR A 252 7.51 13.25 -11.21
CA THR A 252 6.36 13.39 -10.33
C THR A 252 5.85 14.83 -10.38
N ILE A 253 4.58 15.00 -10.75
CA ILE A 253 3.84 16.25 -10.62
C ILE A 253 3.00 16.19 -9.33
N TYR A 254 3.10 17.23 -8.49
CA TYR A 254 2.33 17.33 -7.25
C TYR A 254 1.54 18.65 -7.17
N LEU A 255 0.43 18.62 -6.43
CA LEU A 255 -0.33 19.82 -6.11
C LEU A 255 0.48 20.64 -5.10
N ALA A 256 0.89 21.84 -5.48
CA ALA A 256 1.62 22.78 -4.64
C ALA A 256 0.66 23.85 -4.08
N ASN A 257 1.10 24.52 -3.01
CA ASN A 257 0.43 25.72 -2.47
C ASN A 257 -1.09 25.54 -2.23
N TYR A 258 -1.51 24.36 -1.79
CA TYR A 258 -2.91 23.99 -1.57
C TYR A 258 -3.50 24.44 -0.22
N THR A 259 -2.81 25.33 0.49
CA THR A 259 -3.27 25.93 1.76
C THR A 259 -2.94 27.42 1.81
N LEU A 260 -3.74 28.20 2.56
CA LEU A 260 -3.40 29.59 2.87
C LEU A 260 -2.10 29.69 3.71
N PRO A 261 -1.38 30.82 3.65
CA PRO A 261 -0.11 31.00 4.38
C PRO A 261 -0.22 30.86 5.90
N ASP A 262 -1.40 31.12 6.48
CA ASP A 262 -1.71 31.05 7.91
C ASP A 262 -2.42 29.73 8.29
N SER A 263 -2.30 28.70 7.45
CA SER A 263 -2.91 27.40 7.68
C SER A 263 -2.22 26.62 8.82
N PRO A 264 -2.99 26.04 9.76
CA PRO A 264 -2.43 25.14 10.78
C PRO A 264 -1.84 23.85 10.16
N PHE A 265 -2.17 23.52 8.91
CA PHE A 265 -1.60 22.36 8.22
C PHE A 265 -0.07 22.48 8.06
N LEU A 266 0.43 23.71 7.91
CA LEU A 266 1.86 23.97 7.75
C LEU A 266 2.66 23.71 9.02
N GLU A 267 2.02 23.54 10.18
CA GLU A 267 2.70 23.15 11.42
C GLU A 267 3.06 21.67 11.42
N ILE A 268 2.20 20.83 10.84
CA ILE A 268 2.34 19.37 10.85
C ILE A 268 2.95 18.81 9.57
N PHE A 269 2.80 19.52 8.44
CA PHE A 269 3.32 19.09 7.15
C PHE A 269 4.29 20.13 6.60
N LYS A 270 5.49 19.66 6.24
CA LYS A 270 6.55 20.50 5.65
C LYS A 270 6.81 20.02 4.22
N PRO A 271 6.30 20.73 3.18
CA PRO A 271 6.48 20.33 1.78
C PRO A 271 7.94 20.07 1.41
N ALA A 272 8.88 20.90 1.89
CA ALA A 272 10.31 20.76 1.63
C ALA A 272 10.95 19.49 2.21
N ALA A 273 10.29 18.82 3.17
CA ALA A 273 10.73 17.53 3.71
C ALA A 273 10.03 16.34 3.04
N ALA A 274 8.92 16.60 2.32
CA ALA A 274 8.07 15.57 1.75
C ALA A 274 8.31 15.38 0.25
N PHE A 275 8.56 16.47 -0.48
CA PHE A 275 8.73 16.47 -1.94
C PHE A 275 10.20 16.60 -2.32
N LEU A 276 10.60 15.83 -3.33
CA LEU A 276 11.96 15.89 -3.85
C LEU A 276 12.19 17.18 -4.67
N PRO A 277 13.41 17.75 -4.67
CA PRO A 277 13.71 18.99 -5.41
C PRO A 277 13.41 18.91 -6.92
N GLU A 278 13.53 17.73 -7.51
CA GLU A 278 13.25 17.47 -8.93
C GLU A 278 11.77 17.27 -9.25
N TRP A 279 10.89 17.20 -8.24
CA TRP A 279 9.46 17.08 -8.47
C TRP A 279 8.86 18.42 -8.92
N ILE A 280 7.83 18.34 -9.75
CA ILE A 280 7.23 19.50 -10.40
C ILE A 280 5.96 19.90 -9.66
N GLY A 281 6.00 21.05 -8.98
CA GLY A 281 4.83 21.61 -8.30
C GLY A 281 3.93 22.38 -9.26
N ILE A 282 2.62 22.12 -9.21
CA ILE A 282 1.60 22.98 -9.84
C ILE A 282 0.70 23.52 -8.74
N ASP A 283 0.62 24.84 -8.64
CA ASP A 283 -0.18 25.52 -7.62
C ASP A 283 -1.67 25.21 -7.73
N ALA A 284 -2.29 24.98 -6.57
CA ALA A 284 -3.74 24.88 -6.45
C ALA A 284 -4.42 26.25 -6.66
N ASP A 285 -5.64 26.23 -7.19
CA ASP A 285 -6.51 27.40 -7.18
C ASP A 285 -7.19 27.55 -5.81
N LEU A 286 -6.78 28.57 -5.05
CA LEU A 286 -7.36 28.92 -3.75
C LEU A 286 -8.47 29.97 -3.84
N SER A 287 -8.88 30.39 -5.04
CA SER A 287 -9.93 31.38 -5.23
C SER A 287 -11.27 30.99 -4.56
N PRO A 288 -11.73 29.72 -4.61
CA PRO A 288 -12.98 29.31 -3.95
C PRO A 288 -12.98 29.50 -2.42
N LEU A 289 -11.83 29.29 -1.79
CA LEU A 289 -11.68 29.46 -0.34
C LEU A 289 -11.77 30.94 0.06
N ARG A 290 -11.31 31.84 -0.82
CA ARG A 290 -11.37 33.30 -0.59
C ARG A 290 -12.76 33.87 -0.84
N SER A 291 -13.56 33.22 -1.68
CA SER A 291 -14.94 33.63 -2.00
C SER A 291 -16.01 33.00 -1.11
N GLY A 292 -15.66 32.04 -0.24
CA GLY A 292 -16.60 31.34 0.63
C GLY A 292 -17.52 30.35 -0.09
N THR A 293 -17.08 29.81 -1.22
CA THR A 293 -17.85 28.87 -2.05
C THR A 293 -17.65 27.43 -1.52
N PRO A 294 -18.68 26.58 -1.38
CA PRO A 294 -18.50 25.17 -1.03
C PRO A 294 -17.78 24.40 -2.17
N GLY A 295 -16.91 23.45 -1.82
CA GLY A 295 -16.09 22.65 -2.75
C GLY A 295 -16.52 21.20 -2.94
#